data_AF-A0A5B7J9B9-F1
#
_entry.id   AF-A0A5B7J9B9-F1
#
_cell.length_a   1.000
_cell.length_b   1.000
_cell.length_c   1.000
_cell.angle_alpha   90.00
_cell.angle_beta   90.00
_cell.angle_gamma   90.00
#
_symmetry.space_group_name_H-M   'P 1'
#
loop_
_entity.id
_entity.type
_entity.pdbx_description
1 polymer ?
#
loop_
_entity_poly.entity_id
_entity_poly.type
_entity_poly.pdbx_seq_one_letter_code
_entity_poly.pdbx_strand_id
1 'polypeptide(L)'
;MGASLGAEAMSHLEEVSKEGIAAMAEAGTVAVLLPTTAYILRLPTPPARDMIEAGVPVALGSDFNPNAFCLSMVGLFLLHFKFNLLSGLYLSS
;
A
#
# COMPACT_ATOMS: atom_id res chain seq x y z
N MET A 1 13.27 -6.56 11.10
CA MET A 1 12.36 -6.29 9.98
C MET A 1 12.86 -7.06 8.75
N GLY A 2 12.04 -7.35 7.74
CA GLY A 2 12.53 -8.00 6.50
C GLY A 2 13.69 -7.26 5.83
N ALA A 3 13.66 -5.91 5.83
CA ALA A 3 14.74 -5.07 5.29
C ALA A 3 16.12 -5.38 5.88
N SER A 4 16.22 -5.57 7.20
CA SER A 4 17.49 -5.92 7.87
C SER A 4 18.01 -7.32 7.54
N LEU A 5 17.18 -8.13 6.87
CA LEU A 5 17.53 -9.47 6.38
C LEU A 5 17.84 -9.47 4.87
N GLY A 6 17.87 -8.30 4.23
CA GLY A 6 18.08 -8.19 2.78
C GLY A 6 16.83 -8.48 1.94
N ALA A 7 15.63 -8.33 2.50
CA ALA A 7 14.41 -8.46 1.71
C ALA A 7 14.34 -7.35 0.64
N GLU A 8 14.17 -7.73 -0.62
CA GLU A 8 14.05 -6.79 -1.73
C GLU A 8 12.69 -6.09 -1.76
N ALA A 9 11.64 -6.73 -1.26
CA ALA A 9 10.29 -6.19 -1.20
C ALA A 9 9.54 -6.69 0.04
N MET A 10 8.63 -5.86 0.56
CA MET A 10 7.78 -6.18 1.71
C MET A 10 6.36 -5.65 1.47
N SER A 11 5.35 -6.47 1.80
CA SER A 11 3.94 -6.09 1.83
C SER A 11 3.40 -6.14 3.27
N HIS A 12 2.09 -5.86 3.46
CA HIS A 12 1.44 -5.83 4.78
C HIS A 12 2.12 -4.86 5.77
N LEU A 13 2.24 -3.61 5.33
CA LEU A 13 2.95 -2.55 6.04
C LEU A 13 2.00 -1.65 6.85
N GLU A 14 0.84 -2.16 7.23
CA GLU A 14 -0.20 -1.42 7.98
C GLU A 14 0.31 -0.94 9.34
N GLU A 15 1.16 -1.75 9.98
CA GLU A 15 1.72 -1.53 11.33
C GLU A 15 3.24 -1.27 11.29
N VAL A 16 3.75 -0.79 10.15
CA VAL A 16 5.17 -0.50 10.00
C VAL A 16 5.59 0.61 10.98
N SER A 17 6.70 0.41 11.69
CA SER A 17 7.25 1.46 12.56
C SER A 17 8.09 2.48 11.77
N LYS A 18 8.35 3.65 12.36
CA LYS A 18 9.21 4.68 11.75
C LYS A 18 10.64 4.18 11.52
N GLU A 19 11.17 3.42 12.47
CA GLU A 19 12.48 2.77 12.37
C GLU A 19 12.47 1.75 11.24
N GLY A 20 11.34 1.06 11.07
CA GLY A 20 11.13 0.16 9.96
C GLY A 20 11.14 0.86 8.60
N ILE A 21 10.43 1.97 8.47
CA ILE A 21 10.44 2.80 7.25
C ILE A 21 11.87 3.26 6.94
N ALA A 22 12.62 3.73 7.93
CA ALA A 22 14.01 4.15 7.77
C ALA A 22 14.91 2.99 7.30
N ALA A 23 14.76 1.81 7.90
CA ALA A 23 15.51 0.62 7.50
C ALA A 23 15.18 0.17 6.06
N MET A 24 13.92 0.27 5.64
CA MET A 24 13.53 -0.02 4.25
C MET A 24 14.15 0.98 3.27
N ALA A 25 14.18 2.27 3.61
CA ALA A 25 14.80 3.30 2.79
C ALA A 25 16.31 3.07 2.64
N GLU A 26 17.01 2.79 3.74
CA GLU A 26 18.44 2.50 3.74
C GLU A 26 18.76 1.23 2.91
N ALA A 27 17.97 0.18 3.06
CA ALA A 27 18.17 -1.08 2.36
C ALA A 27 17.72 -1.05 0.89
N GLY A 28 16.97 -0.04 0.46
CA GLY A 28 16.33 0.00 -0.86
C GLY A 28 15.19 -1.03 -1.02
N THR A 29 14.62 -1.51 0.08
CA THR A 29 13.49 -2.46 0.08
C THR A 29 12.23 -1.79 -0.45
N VAL A 30 11.58 -2.42 -1.44
CA VAL A 30 10.33 -1.91 -2.02
C VAL A 30 9.14 -2.15 -1.07
N ALA A 31 8.39 -1.09 -0.77
CA ALA A 31 7.09 -1.20 -0.11
C ALA A 31 6.00 -1.56 -1.13
N VAL A 32 5.40 -2.74 -0.99
CA VAL A 32 4.27 -3.19 -1.82
C VAL A 32 2.97 -2.92 -1.08
N LEU A 33 2.27 -1.85 -1.46
CA LEU A 33 1.03 -1.43 -0.81
C LEU A 33 -0.16 -2.23 -1.33
N LEU A 34 -1.01 -2.70 -0.40
CA LEU A 34 -2.15 -3.59 -0.66
C LEU A 34 -3.46 -2.92 -0.22
N PRO A 35 -3.89 -1.82 -0.86
CA PRO A 35 -4.97 -0.98 -0.34
C PRO A 35 -6.32 -1.71 -0.26
N THR A 36 -6.59 -2.64 -1.17
CA THR A 36 -7.84 -3.40 -1.16
C THR A 36 -7.86 -4.44 -0.05
N THR A 37 -6.74 -5.09 0.23
CA THR A 37 -6.59 -6.01 1.36
C THR A 37 -6.79 -5.28 2.68
N ALA A 38 -6.07 -4.18 2.90
CA ALA A 38 -6.20 -3.38 4.12
C ALA A 38 -7.65 -2.91 4.33
N TYR A 39 -8.31 -2.44 3.26
CA TYR A 39 -9.71 -2.02 3.32
C TYR A 39 -10.68 -3.18 3.66
N ILE A 40 -10.58 -4.31 2.96
CA ILE A 40 -11.49 -5.44 3.12
C ILE A 40 -11.35 -6.07 4.51
N LEU A 41 -10.10 -6.19 4.98
CA LEU A 41 -9.79 -6.72 6.31
C LEU A 41 -9.97 -5.68 7.43
N ARG A 42 -10.32 -4.44 7.10
CA ARG A 42 -10.48 -3.31 8.04
C ARG A 42 -9.23 -3.05 8.89
N LEU A 43 -8.07 -3.20 8.27
CA LEU A 43 -6.78 -2.88 8.86
C LEU A 43 -6.48 -1.37 8.72
N PRO A 44 -5.55 -0.82 9.51
CA PRO A 44 -5.05 0.53 9.28
C PRO A 44 -4.52 0.71 7.87
N THR A 45 -4.68 1.91 7.31
CA THR A 45 -4.07 2.25 6.03
C THR A 45 -2.55 2.31 6.22
N PRO A 46 -1.75 1.60 5.39
CA PRO A 46 -0.30 1.74 5.44
C PRO A 46 0.11 3.20 5.29
N PRO A 47 1.13 3.68 6.03
CA PRO A 47 1.59 5.08 5.99
C PRO A 47 2.38 5.38 4.72
N ALA A 48 1.70 5.29 3.57
CA ALA A 48 2.29 5.39 2.24
C ALA A 48 2.99 6.74 2.01
N ARG A 49 2.45 7.83 2.57
CA ARG A 49 3.04 9.16 2.44
C ARG A 49 4.39 9.22 3.15
N ASP A 50 4.43 8.76 4.39
CA ASP A 50 5.65 8.72 5.22
C ASP A 50 6.74 7.85 4.55
N MET A 51 6.35 6.71 3.95
CA MET A 51 7.28 5.87 3.18
C MET A 51 7.88 6.61 1.97
N ILE A 52 7.04 7.29 1.17
CA ILE A 52 7.49 8.05 0.00
C ILE A 52 8.42 9.20 0.43
N GLU A 53 8.06 9.93 1.48
CA GLU A 53 8.85 11.05 1.99
C GLU A 53 10.19 10.59 2.58
N ALA A 54 10.25 9.40 3.17
CA ALA A 54 11.49 8.78 3.65
C ALA A 54 12.37 8.20 2.52
N GLY A 55 11.92 8.21 1.26
CA GLY A 55 12.68 7.71 0.11
C GLY A 55 12.54 6.20 -0.12
N VAL A 56 11.56 5.54 0.51
CA VAL A 56 11.28 4.12 0.24
C VAL A 56 10.68 3.98 -1.17
N PRO A 57 11.19 3.08 -2.04
CA PRO A 57 10.54 2.76 -3.30
C PRO A 57 9.16 2.14 -3.04
N VAL A 58 8.11 2.64 -3.70
CA VAL A 58 6.74 2.17 -3.49
C VAL A 58 6.17 1.54 -4.74
N ALA A 59 5.59 0.35 -4.60
CA ALA A 59 4.83 -0.37 -5.61
C ALA A 59 3.40 -0.65 -5.12
N LEU A 60 2.50 -0.89 -6.06
CA LEU A 60 1.11 -1.22 -5.80
C LEU A 60 0.84 -2.69 -6.10
N GLY A 61 0.26 -3.41 -5.14
CA GLY A 61 -0.11 -4.81 -5.26
C GLY A 61 -1.60 -5.03 -5.02
N SER A 62 -2.15 -6.09 -5.62
CA SER A 62 -3.54 -6.53 -5.38
C SER A 62 -3.67 -7.53 -4.25
N ASP A 63 -2.58 -8.24 -3.91
CA ASP A 63 -2.61 -9.40 -3.01
C ASP A 63 -3.70 -10.40 -3.44
N PHE A 64 -3.87 -10.58 -4.76
CA PHE A 64 -4.91 -11.42 -5.31
C PHE A 64 -4.61 -12.89 -5.00
N ASN A 65 -5.03 -13.29 -3.80
CA ASN A 65 -4.72 -14.57 -3.18
C ASN A 65 -6.02 -15.32 -2.84
N PRO A 66 -6.00 -16.66 -2.75
CA PRO A 66 -7.19 -17.46 -2.48
C PRO A 66 -7.61 -17.46 -1.00
N ASN A 67 -6.81 -16.88 -0.10
CA ASN A 67 -6.99 -16.97 1.34
C ASN A 67 -7.94 -15.89 1.88
N ALA A 68 -7.93 -14.70 1.29
CA ALA A 68 -8.82 -13.60 1.62
C ALA A 68 -9.40 -12.97 0.36
N PHE A 69 -10.64 -12.49 0.45
CA PHE A 69 -11.22 -11.75 -0.66
C PHE A 69 -10.40 -10.49 -0.92
N CYS A 70 -9.78 -10.40 -2.10
CA CYS A 70 -9.00 -9.26 -2.56
C CYS A 70 -9.40 -8.95 -4.01
N LEU A 71 -9.38 -7.68 -4.40
CA LEU A 71 -9.67 -7.30 -5.78
C LEU A 71 -8.45 -7.56 -6.66
N SER A 72 -8.65 -8.06 -7.88
CA SER A 72 -7.59 -8.11 -8.89
C SER A 72 -7.10 -6.69 -9.21
N MET A 73 -5.94 -6.58 -9.88
CA MET A 73 -5.40 -5.28 -10.29
C MET A 73 -6.41 -4.43 -11.09
N VAL A 74 -7.19 -5.06 -11.98
CA VAL A 74 -8.25 -4.36 -12.74
C VAL A 74 -9.33 -3.81 -11.80
N GLY A 75 -9.77 -4.61 -10.83
CA GLY A 75 -10.74 -4.18 -9.83
C GLY A 75 -10.23 -3.01 -8.98
N LEU A 76 -8.96 -3.05 -8.58
CA LEU A 76 -8.30 -1.96 -7.85
C LEU A 76 -8.32 -0.66 -8.67
N PHE A 77 -7.91 -0.70 -9.94
CA PHE A 77 -7.92 0.50 -10.80
C PHE A 77 -9.33 1.07 -10.98
N LEU A 78 -10.33 0.21 -11.22
CA LEU A 78 -11.72 0.65 -11.36
C LEU A 78 -12.25 1.32 -10.07
N LEU A 79 -11.89 0.79 -8.90
CA LEU A 79 -12.25 1.38 -7.61
C LEU A 79 -11.64 2.78 -7.47
N HIS A 80 -10.34 2.94 -7.79
CA HIS A 80 -9.67 4.23 -7.78
C HIS A 80 -10.34 5.24 -8.73
N PHE A 81 -10.66 4.83 -9.97
CA PHE A 81 -11.36 5.69 -10.93
C PHE A 81 -12.75 6.12 -10.43
N LYS A 82 -13.53 5.19 -9.85
CA LYS A 82 -14.87 5.50 -9.33
C LYS A 82 -14.82 6.50 -8.18
N PHE A 83 -13.89 6.34 -7.24
CA PHE A 83 -13.75 7.28 -6.13
C PHE A 83 -13.39 8.69 -6.60
N ASN A 84 -12.48 8.82 -7.57
CA ASN A 84 -12.11 10.13 -8.12
C ASN A 84 -13.21 10.79 -8.96
N LEU A 85 -13.97 10.00 -9.73
CA LEU A 85 -15.09 10.54 -10.51
C LEU A 85 -16.21 11.05 -9.59
N LEU A 86 -16.52 10.31 -8.53
CA LEU A 86 -17.55 10.71 -7.57
C LEU A 86 -17.09 11.91 -6.74
N SER A 87 -15.85 11.96 -6.24
CA SER A 87 -15.35 13.12 -5.49
C SER A 87 -15.29 14.39 -6.34
N GLY A 88 -14.94 14.29 -7.63
CA GLY A 88 -14.96 15.43 -8.56
C GLY A 88 -16.37 15.95 -8.87
N LEU A 89 -17.40 15.09 -8.84
CA LEU A 89 -18.79 15.49 -9.07
C LEU A 89 -19.45 16.15 -7.86
N TYR A 90 -18.99 15.84 -6.63
CA TYR A 90 -19.53 16.41 -5.39
C TYR A 90 -18.84 17.71 -4.92
N LEU A 91 -17.73 18.11 -5.55
CA LEU A 91 -16.99 19.34 -5.22
C LEU A 91 -17.22 20.49 -6.22
N SER A 92 -18.15 20.32 -7.17
CA SER A 92 -18.52 21.32 -8.18
C SER A 92 -19.89 21.99 -7.92
N SER A 93 -20.43 21.88 -6.70
CA SER A 93 -21.71 22.49 -6.29
C SER A 93 -21.53 23.46 -5.12
#